data_AF-A0A665WQ07-F1
#
_entry.id   AF-A0A665WQ07-F1
#
_cell.length_a   1.000
_cell.length_b   1.000
_cell.length_c   1.000
_cell.angle_alpha   90.00
_cell.angle_beta   90.00
_cell.angle_gamma   90.00
#
_symmetry.space_group_name_H-M   'P 1'
#
loop_
_entity.id
_entity.type
_entity.pdbx_description
1 polymer ?
#
loop_
_entity_poly.entity_id
_entity_poly.type
_entity_poly.pdbx_seq_one_letter_code
_entity_poly.pdbx_strand_id
1 'polypeptide(L)'
;MCTDSFTNLTDGCLAFSLSFSVCFCHAVYVFDRLRPGVSLVSLQSREKPRGCAGCNGKIRDRFMLQALDRYWHEDCLKCACCDCHLGRMGSTLYTRANLILCRRDYLRLFGVTGNCAACSKMIPAFEMVMRARDNVYHLDCFACQLCRQRFCVGDKFFLKNNMILCQLDYEGGHLNGVR
;
A
#
# COMPACT_ATOMS: atom_id res chain seq x y z
N MET A 1 -3.67 -11.00 9.24
CA MET A 1 -2.25 -11.09 9.66
C MET A 1 -1.58 -11.98 8.65
N CYS A 2 -0.59 -11.50 7.88
CA CYS A 2 0.21 -12.38 7.03
C CYS A 2 1.00 -13.28 8.00
N THR A 3 0.58 -14.52 8.15
CA THR A 3 1.36 -15.52 8.87
C THR A 3 2.41 -15.99 7.89
N ASP A 4 3.62 -15.43 7.99
CA ASP A 4 4.78 -16.02 7.35
C ASP A 4 4.88 -17.46 7.90
N SER A 5 4.92 -18.46 7.02
CA SER A 5 5.19 -19.83 7.45
C SER A 5 6.68 -19.91 7.82
N PHE A 6 6.97 -19.69 9.09
CA PHE A 6 8.33 -19.69 9.61
C PHE A 6 8.88 -21.10 9.72
N THR A 7 9.99 -21.39 9.05
CA THR A 7 10.93 -22.42 9.49
C THR A 7 12.23 -21.72 9.87
N ASN A 8 12.47 -21.61 11.19
CA ASN A 8 13.80 -21.25 11.69
C ASN A 8 14.73 -22.41 11.32
N LEU A 9 15.70 -22.17 10.44
CA LEU A 9 16.82 -23.09 10.27
C LEU A 9 17.83 -22.82 11.38
N THR A 10 18.51 -23.88 11.83
CA THR A 10 19.37 -23.92 13.03
C THR A 10 20.60 -22.98 12.99
N ASP A 11 20.83 -22.29 11.88
CA ASP A 11 21.97 -21.37 11.66
C ASP A 11 21.56 -19.89 11.56
N GLY A 12 20.40 -19.51 12.10
CA GLY A 12 19.93 -18.11 12.06
C GLY A 12 19.44 -17.65 10.68
N CYS A 13 19.15 -18.59 9.78
CA CYS A 13 18.62 -18.35 8.45
C CYS A 13 17.10 -18.61 8.42
N LEU A 14 16.38 -17.76 7.68
CA LEU A 14 14.93 -17.88 7.47
C LEU A 14 14.67 -18.30 6.03
N ALA A 15 13.99 -19.44 5.85
CA ALA A 15 13.46 -19.85 4.56
C ALA A 15 12.05 -19.28 4.39
N PHE A 16 11.84 -18.56 3.30
CA PHE A 16 10.55 -17.98 2.98
C PHE A 16 10.03 -18.59 1.68
N SER A 17 8.79 -19.07 1.70
CA SER A 17 8.04 -19.38 0.49
C SER A 17 7.22 -18.16 0.10
N LEU A 18 7.39 -17.69 -1.14
CA LEU A 18 6.54 -16.67 -1.74
C LEU A 18 5.11 -17.22 -1.86
N SER A 19 4.34 -17.10 -0.80
CA SER A 19 2.93 -17.49 -0.76
C SER A 19 2.06 -16.31 -1.22
N PHE A 20 0.87 -16.58 -1.77
CA PHE A 20 -0.06 -15.56 -2.27
C PHE A 20 -0.35 -14.41 -1.27
N SER A 21 -0.11 -14.63 0.02
CA SER A 21 -0.29 -13.63 1.09
C SER A 21 0.79 -12.54 1.16
N VAL A 22 1.92 -12.67 0.45
CA VAL A 22 2.95 -11.60 0.40
C VAL A 22 2.55 -10.47 -0.56
N CYS A 23 1.59 -10.71 -1.47
CA CYS A 23 1.11 -9.73 -2.46
C CYS A 23 0.20 -8.63 -1.87
N PHE A 24 -0.22 -8.75 -0.60
CA PHE A 24 -0.97 -7.72 0.11
C PHE A 24 -0.20 -7.23 1.34
N CYS A 25 1.10 -6.94 1.20
CA CYS A 25 1.79 -6.08 2.15
C CYS A 25 1.14 -4.69 2.10
N HIS A 26 0.08 -4.57 2.89
CA HIS A 26 -0.75 -3.40 3.11
C HIS A 26 0.16 -2.22 3.41
N ALA A 27 0.41 -1.38 2.38
CA ALA A 27 1.14 -0.12 2.41
C ALA A 27 1.76 0.15 3.79
N VAL A 28 2.99 -0.35 3.91
CA VAL A 28 3.92 -0.16 5.02
C VAL A 28 3.60 1.11 5.83
N TYR A 29 2.98 0.92 6.99
CA TYR A 29 2.59 1.94 7.99
C TYR A 29 1.43 2.90 7.69
N VAL A 30 0.25 2.40 7.33
CA VAL A 30 -1.01 3.15 7.62
C VAL A 30 -1.73 2.52 8.82
N PHE A 31 -1.08 2.56 9.98
CA PHE A 31 -1.74 2.39 11.28
C PHE A 31 -1.93 3.75 11.96
N ASP A 32 -2.31 4.78 11.19
CA ASP A 32 -2.88 6.00 11.75
C ASP A 32 -4.33 6.14 11.32
N ARG A 33 -5.20 5.66 12.21
CA ARG A 33 -6.62 5.99 12.37
C ARG A 33 -7.37 6.26 11.06
N LEU A 34 -7.63 5.20 10.31
CA LEU A 34 -8.68 5.18 9.30
C LEU A 34 -10.01 5.56 9.96
N ARG A 35 -10.54 6.75 9.69
CA ARG A 35 -11.98 6.97 9.79
C ARG A 35 -12.58 6.46 8.47
N PRO A 36 -13.30 5.33 8.44
CA PRO A 36 -14.17 5.00 7.32
C PRO A 36 -15.22 6.10 7.22
N GLY A 37 -15.03 7.04 6.31
CA GLY A 37 -15.64 8.37 6.40
C GLY A 37 -16.66 8.69 5.31
N VAL A 38 -16.99 7.75 4.42
CA VAL A 38 -17.98 8.01 3.36
C VAL A 38 -19.09 6.98 3.42
N SER A 39 -20.26 7.44 3.87
CA SER A 39 -21.50 6.69 3.75
C SER A 39 -22.31 7.29 2.60
N LEU A 40 -22.74 6.44 1.67
CA LEU A 40 -23.71 6.84 0.64
C LEU A 40 -25.07 6.98 1.32
N VAL A 41 -25.64 8.18 1.31
CA VAL A 41 -26.96 8.43 1.91
C VAL A 41 -27.98 8.62 0.80
N SER A 42 -28.96 7.72 0.73
CA SER A 42 -30.10 7.84 -0.17
C SER A 42 -31.08 8.88 0.38
N LEU A 43 -31.50 9.84 -0.45
CA LEU A 43 -32.48 10.84 -0.04
C LEU A 43 -33.87 10.21 0.09
N GLN A 44 -34.41 10.18 1.32
CA GLN A 44 -35.84 10.03 1.54
C GLN A 44 -36.52 11.38 1.32
N SER A 45 -37.50 11.40 0.43
CA SER A 45 -38.32 12.56 0.07
C SER A 45 -39.09 13.05 1.31
N ARG A 46 -38.56 14.08 2.01
CA ARG A 46 -39.26 15.07 2.87
C ARG A 46 -38.36 15.94 3.79
N GLU A 47 -37.05 16.08 3.55
CA GLU A 47 -36.19 16.95 4.39
C GLU A 47 -35.64 18.19 3.66
N LYS A 48 -35.44 19.28 4.42
CA LYS A 48 -34.88 20.57 3.99
C LYS A 48 -33.67 20.39 3.06
N PRO A 49 -33.55 21.17 1.96
CA PRO A 49 -32.42 21.07 1.04
C PRO A 49 -31.10 21.31 1.79
N ARG A 50 -30.21 20.33 1.74
CA ARG A 50 -28.91 20.36 2.41
C ARG A 50 -27.90 21.14 1.56
N GLY A 51 -27.02 21.90 2.21
CA GLY A 51 -25.97 22.66 1.54
C GLY A 51 -24.74 21.81 1.25
N CYS A 52 -24.18 21.91 0.05
CA CYS A 52 -22.94 21.26 -0.32
C CYS A 52 -21.74 22.02 0.26
N ALA A 53 -20.87 21.33 0.99
CA ALA A 53 -19.67 21.95 1.57
C ALA A 53 -18.60 22.37 0.53
N GLY A 54 -18.61 21.77 -0.67
CA GLY A 54 -17.67 22.12 -1.75
C GLY A 54 -18.03 23.37 -2.55
N CYS A 55 -19.27 23.47 -3.03
CA CYS A 55 -19.72 24.60 -3.88
C CYS A 55 -20.66 25.58 -3.17
N ASN A 56 -21.00 25.35 -1.90
CA ASN A 56 -21.96 26.13 -1.12
C ASN A 56 -23.40 26.18 -1.69
N GLY A 57 -23.68 25.44 -2.77
CA GLY A 57 -24.99 25.31 -3.39
C GLY A 57 -25.92 24.35 -2.65
N LYS A 58 -27.23 24.45 -2.92
CA LYS A 58 -28.23 23.50 -2.41
C LYS A 58 -28.18 22.20 -3.21
N ILE A 59 -28.07 21.08 -2.52
CA ILE A 59 -28.12 19.75 -3.12
C ILE A 59 -29.56 19.42 -3.48
N ARG A 60 -29.84 19.34 -4.78
CA ARG A 60 -31.14 18.96 -5.36
C ARG A 60 -31.11 17.58 -6.04
N ASP A 61 -29.94 16.95 -6.08
CA ASP A 61 -29.71 15.66 -6.71
C ASP A 61 -30.47 14.54 -6.01
N ARG A 62 -30.76 13.45 -6.72
CA ARG A 62 -31.40 12.26 -6.13
C ARG A 62 -30.51 11.59 -5.07
N PHE A 63 -29.20 11.69 -5.23
CA PHE A 63 -28.21 11.07 -4.35
C PHE A 63 -27.25 12.13 -3.86
N MET A 64 -26.79 11.97 -2.62
CA MET A 64 -25.81 12.87 -2.00
C MET A 64 -24.83 12.07 -1.17
N LEU A 65 -23.62 12.60 -1.00
CA LEU A 65 -22.57 11.98 -0.22
C LEU A 65 -22.51 12.63 1.16
N GLN A 66 -22.43 11.82 2.22
CA GLN A 66 -22.13 12.30 3.57
C GLN A 66 -20.69 11.92 3.92
N ALA A 67 -19.89 12.94 4.22
CA ALA A 67 -18.48 12.81 4.54
C ALA A 67 -18.05 13.92 5.51
N LEU A 68 -17.24 13.56 6.51
CA LEU A 68 -16.72 14.52 7.51
C LEU A 68 -17.84 15.33 8.19
N ASP A 69 -18.96 14.68 8.50
CA ASP A 69 -20.16 15.30 9.07
C ASP A 69 -20.79 16.42 8.20
N ARG A 70 -20.45 16.47 6.91
CA ARG A 70 -20.99 17.43 5.92
C ARG A 70 -21.55 16.71 4.70
N TYR A 71 -22.35 17.44 3.92
CA TYR A 71 -22.99 16.95 2.69
C TYR A 71 -22.28 17.48 1.45
N TRP A 72 -22.20 16.64 0.42
CA TRP A 72 -21.48 16.94 -0.81
C TRP A 72 -22.25 16.43 -2.03
N HIS A 73 -22.18 17.16 -3.14
CA HIS A 73 -22.50 16.59 -4.45
C HIS A 73 -21.46 15.52 -4.81
N GLU A 74 -21.87 14.57 -5.65
CA GLU A 74 -20.95 13.54 -6.19
C GLU A 74 -19.73 14.18 -6.88
N ASP A 75 -19.96 15.25 -7.64
CA ASP A 75 -18.92 15.98 -8.36
C ASP A 75 -18.17 17.01 -7.51
N CYS A 76 -18.61 17.29 -6.28
CA CYS A 76 -17.93 18.23 -5.38
C CYS A 76 -16.98 17.52 -4.41
N LEU A 77 -17.18 16.23 -4.13
CA LEU A 77 -16.28 15.47 -3.25
C LEU A 77 -15.11 14.89 -4.06
N LYS A 78 -14.06 15.69 -4.21
CA LYS A 78 -12.88 15.41 -5.02
C LYS A 78 -11.59 15.43 -4.20
N CYS A 79 -10.58 14.70 -4.67
CA CYS A 79 -9.23 14.83 -4.13
C CYS A 79 -8.65 16.21 -4.47
N ALA A 80 -8.09 16.91 -3.48
CA ALA A 80 -7.43 18.20 -3.68
C ALA A 80 -6.16 18.14 -4.55
N CYS A 81 -5.63 16.94 -4.83
CA CYS A 81 -4.42 16.75 -5.64
C CYS A 81 -4.68 16.16 -7.03
N CYS A 82 -5.60 15.20 -7.16
CA CYS A 82 -5.91 14.56 -8.45
C CYS A 82 -7.25 14.92 -9.08
N ASP A 83 -8.09 15.71 -8.41
CA ASP A 83 -9.47 16.02 -8.82
C ASP A 83 -10.40 14.82 -9.07
N CYS A 84 -9.89 13.62 -8.80
CA CYS A 84 -10.56 12.35 -8.88
C CYS A 84 -11.76 12.31 -7.91
N HIS A 85 -12.89 11.78 -8.37
CA HIS A 85 -14.15 11.75 -7.61
C HIS A 85 -14.10 10.67 -6.53
N LEU A 86 -14.06 11.08 -5.27
CA LEU A 86 -13.88 10.16 -4.15
C LEU A 86 -15.11 9.30 -3.91
N GLY A 87 -16.30 9.79 -4.26
CA GLY A 87 -17.55 9.01 -4.17
C GLY A 87 -17.58 7.75 -5.03
N ARG A 88 -16.88 7.73 -6.18
CA ARG A 88 -16.84 6.56 -7.10
C ARG A 88 -15.68 5.61 -6.80
N MET A 89 -14.57 6.11 -6.26
CA MET A 89 -13.34 5.32 -6.06
C MET A 89 -13.33 4.45 -4.80
N GLY A 90 -14.41 4.50 -3.99
CA GLY A 90 -14.59 3.68 -2.78
C GLY A 90 -14.88 4.54 -1.54
N SER A 91 -15.31 3.91 -0.45
CA SER A 91 -15.80 4.57 0.76
C SER A 91 -14.73 5.20 1.68
N THR A 92 -13.45 5.16 1.29
CA THR A 92 -12.34 5.67 2.13
C THR A 92 -11.72 6.92 1.51
N LEU A 93 -12.00 8.07 2.10
CA LEU A 93 -11.26 9.32 1.90
C LEU A 93 -10.30 9.56 3.07
N TYR A 94 -9.29 10.38 2.83
CA TYR A 94 -8.27 10.72 3.82
C TYR A 94 -8.28 12.23 4.04
N THR A 95 -8.13 12.65 5.29
CA THR A 95 -8.03 14.08 5.62
C THR A 95 -6.78 14.36 6.43
N ARG A 96 -6.02 15.36 6.01
CA ARG A 96 -4.86 15.87 6.74
C ARG A 96 -4.56 17.29 6.27
N ALA A 97 -4.17 18.16 7.19
CA ALA A 97 -3.88 19.57 6.91
C ALA A 97 -5.01 20.29 6.13
N ASN A 98 -6.28 20.02 6.49
CA ASN A 98 -7.48 20.55 5.83
C ASN A 98 -7.65 20.17 4.35
N LEU A 99 -6.89 19.19 3.85
CA LEU A 99 -7.05 18.63 2.50
C LEU A 99 -7.86 17.35 2.55
N ILE A 100 -8.76 17.17 1.58
CA ILE A 100 -9.44 15.90 1.32
C ILE A 100 -8.67 15.20 0.19
N LEU A 101 -8.14 14.01 0.46
CA LEU A 101 -7.23 13.29 -0.43
C LEU A 101 -7.70 11.87 -0.71
N CYS A 102 -7.37 11.38 -1.91
CA CYS A 102 -7.49 9.97 -2.23
C CYS A 102 -6.38 9.16 -1.51
N ARG A 103 -6.56 7.84 -1.40
CA ARG A 103 -5.55 6.94 -0.78
C ARG A 103 -4.15 7.14 -1.37
N ARG A 104 -4.07 7.23 -2.71
CA ARG A 104 -2.81 7.35 -3.43
C ARG A 104 -2.08 8.66 -3.09
N ASP A 105 -2.77 9.79 -3.14
CA ASP A 105 -2.14 11.09 -2.90
C ASP A 105 -1.86 11.32 -1.41
N TYR A 106 -2.71 10.79 -0.53
CA TYR A 106 -2.43 10.75 0.91
C TYR A 106 -1.13 9.99 1.20
N LEU A 107 -0.98 8.78 0.67
CA LEU A 107 0.26 8.01 0.81
C LEU A 107 1.45 8.74 0.19
N ARG A 108 1.28 9.34 -0.99
CA ARG A 108 2.35 10.08 -1.67
C ARG A 108 2.86 11.28 -0.86
N LEU A 109 1.97 12.03 -0.22
CA LEU A 109 2.33 13.25 0.51
C LEU A 109 2.72 12.98 1.97
N PHE A 110 2.10 11.98 2.59
CA PHE A 110 2.10 11.80 4.04
C PHE A 110 2.41 10.38 4.50
N GLY A 111 2.54 9.44 3.57
CA GLY A 111 2.94 8.07 3.87
C GLY A 111 4.42 8.00 4.27
N VAL A 112 4.77 6.94 4.99
CA VAL A 112 6.15 6.68 5.41
C VAL A 112 6.94 6.14 4.23
N THR A 113 8.01 6.83 3.86
CA THR A 113 8.97 6.34 2.87
C THR A 113 9.98 5.39 3.52
N GLY A 114 10.54 4.47 2.73
CA GLY A 114 11.58 3.55 3.18
C GLY A 114 12.82 3.62 2.29
N ASN A 115 13.87 2.90 2.64
CA ASN A 115 15.05 2.73 1.79
C ASN A 115 15.17 1.26 1.40
N CYS A 116 15.35 1.00 0.10
CA CYS A 116 15.51 -0.35 -0.40
C CYS A 116 16.86 -0.92 0.07
N ALA A 117 16.85 -2.05 0.77
CA ALA A 117 18.08 -2.65 1.30
C ALA A 117 19.06 -3.17 0.22
N ALA A 118 18.59 -3.48 -1.00
CA ALA A 118 19.47 -3.90 -2.09
C ALA A 118 20.14 -2.74 -2.86
N CYS A 119 19.40 -1.67 -3.18
CA CYS A 119 19.92 -0.56 -4.01
C CYS A 119 20.14 0.74 -3.24
N SER A 120 19.80 0.78 -1.95
CA SER A 120 19.85 1.95 -1.05
C SER A 120 19.03 3.17 -1.49
N LYS A 121 18.27 3.08 -2.58
CA LYS A 121 17.40 4.16 -3.07
C LYS A 121 16.14 4.27 -2.22
N MET A 122 15.58 5.48 -2.18
CA MET A 122 14.32 5.78 -1.52
C MET A 122 13.17 5.05 -2.22
N ILE A 123 12.32 4.42 -1.42
CA ILE A 123 11.04 3.82 -1.82
C ILE A 123 9.92 4.82 -1.44
N PRO A 124 9.16 5.33 -2.41
CA PRO A 124 7.95 6.10 -2.17
C PRO A 124 6.89 5.30 -1.39
N ALA A 125 6.15 5.96 -0.52
CA ALA A 125 5.17 5.31 0.36
C ALA A 125 3.95 4.69 -0.38
N PHE A 126 3.75 5.06 -1.65
CA PHE A 126 2.70 4.49 -2.51
C PHE A 126 3.20 3.33 -3.38
N GLU A 127 4.51 3.06 -3.40
CA GLU A 127 5.10 2.01 -4.22
C GLU A 127 4.91 0.64 -3.57
N MET A 128 4.69 -0.38 -4.41
CA MET A 128 4.63 -1.76 -3.94
C MET A 128 6.03 -2.26 -3.63
N VAL A 129 6.17 -2.94 -2.49
CA VAL A 129 7.47 -3.42 -2.01
C VAL A 129 7.41 -4.87 -1.59
N MET A 130 8.56 -5.54 -1.69
CA MET A 130 8.81 -6.80 -1.01
C MET A 130 9.37 -6.52 0.38
N ARG A 131 8.92 -7.30 1.36
CA ARG A 131 9.45 -7.27 2.73
C ARG A 131 10.06 -8.63 3.05
N ALA A 132 11.27 -8.60 3.61
CA ALA A 132 11.90 -9.77 4.18
C ALA A 132 12.51 -9.36 5.53
N ARG A 133 11.94 -9.88 6.61
CA ARG A 133 12.30 -9.50 7.99
C ARG A 133 12.12 -7.98 8.19
N ASP A 134 13.14 -7.28 8.65
CA ASP A 134 13.12 -5.83 8.87
C ASP A 134 13.47 -5.00 7.62
N ASN A 135 13.80 -5.68 6.50
CA ASN A 135 14.23 -5.02 5.27
C ASN A 135 13.09 -4.87 4.27
N VAL A 136 13.10 -3.74 3.55
CA VAL A 136 12.20 -3.46 2.42
C VAL A 136 12.99 -3.43 1.12
N TYR A 137 12.38 -3.89 0.03
CA TYR A 137 12.99 -3.99 -1.29
C TYR A 137 11.99 -3.54 -2.36
N HIS A 138 12.46 -2.87 -3.41
CA HIS A 138 11.65 -2.72 -4.63
C HIS A 138 11.34 -4.10 -5.22
N LEU A 139 10.22 -4.21 -5.95
CA LEU A 139 9.87 -5.45 -6.67
C LEU A 139 11.02 -5.89 -7.59
N ASP A 140 11.62 -4.96 -8.33
CA ASP A 140 12.73 -5.25 -9.23
C ASP A 140 14.06 -5.55 -8.51
N CYS A 141 14.18 -5.10 -7.25
CA CYS A 141 15.37 -5.34 -6.43
C CYS A 141 15.29 -6.64 -5.63
N PHE A 142 14.13 -7.30 -5.61
CA PHE A 142 13.94 -8.56 -4.91
C PHE A 142 14.37 -9.73 -5.79
N ALA A 143 15.69 -9.92 -5.87
CA ALA A 143 16.36 -10.95 -6.65
C ALA A 143 17.57 -11.50 -5.89
N CYS A 144 18.07 -12.67 -6.29
CA CYS A 144 19.30 -13.20 -5.71
C CYS A 144 20.46 -12.23 -5.93
N GLN A 145 21.19 -11.88 -4.88
CA GLN A 145 22.31 -10.94 -5.00
C GLN A 145 23.56 -11.52 -5.66
N LEU A 146 23.64 -12.85 -5.83
CA LEU A 146 24.74 -13.53 -6.52
C LEU A 146 24.41 -13.73 -8.01
N CYS A 147 23.40 -14.53 -8.34
CA CYS A 147 23.05 -14.82 -9.73
C CYS A 147 22.09 -13.81 -10.39
N ARG A 148 21.56 -12.82 -9.65
CA ARG A 148 20.53 -11.85 -10.10
C ARG A 148 19.22 -12.48 -10.57
N GLN A 149 19.00 -13.77 -10.31
CA GLN A 149 17.76 -14.45 -10.65
C GLN A 149 16.59 -13.87 -9.85
N ARG A 150 15.51 -13.55 -10.56
CA ARG A 150 14.24 -13.13 -9.96
C ARG A 150 13.49 -14.33 -9.42
N PHE A 151 12.79 -14.13 -8.32
CA PHE A 151 11.99 -15.17 -7.68
C PHE A 151 10.56 -15.20 -8.24
N CYS A 152 10.07 -16.39 -8.53
CA CYS A 152 8.67 -16.65 -8.87
C CYS A 152 7.87 -17.01 -7.61
N VAL A 153 6.55 -16.85 -7.69
CA VAL A 153 5.64 -17.29 -6.61
C VAL A 153 5.84 -18.78 -6.38
N GLY A 154 6.01 -19.18 -5.11
CA GLY A 154 6.34 -20.55 -4.71
C GLY A 154 7.84 -20.84 -4.58
N ASP A 155 8.73 -19.99 -5.11
CA ASP A 155 10.17 -20.18 -4.96
C ASP A 155 10.60 -19.98 -3.50
N LYS A 156 11.60 -20.75 -3.10
CA LYS A 156 12.29 -20.59 -1.82
C LYS A 156 13.43 -19.60 -1.99
N PHE A 157 13.49 -18.63 -1.07
CA PHE A 157 14.64 -17.75 -0.93
C PHE A 157 15.16 -17.78 0.50
N PHE A 158 16.43 -17.40 0.65
CA PHE A 158 17.15 -17.39 1.91
C PHE A 158 17.70 -15.98 2.16
N LEU A 159 17.62 -15.53 3.41
CA LEU A 159 18.18 -14.25 3.84
C LEU A 159 19.36 -14.50 4.77
N LYS A 160 20.59 -14.18 4.32
CA LYS A 160 21.84 -14.33 5.08
C LYS A 160 22.61 -13.00 5.08
N ASN A 161 22.92 -12.44 6.26
CA ASN A 161 23.59 -11.13 6.39
C ASN A 161 22.95 -10.01 5.55
N ASN A 162 21.61 -9.92 5.57
CA ASN A 162 20.80 -9.00 4.74
C ASN A 162 20.89 -9.21 3.22
N MET A 163 21.57 -10.27 2.77
CA MET A 163 21.62 -10.67 1.37
C MET A 163 20.53 -11.70 1.06
N ILE A 164 19.77 -11.44 -0.01
CA ILE A 164 18.77 -12.38 -0.51
C ILE A 164 19.46 -13.34 -1.48
N LEU A 165 19.31 -14.63 -1.24
CA LEU A 165 19.92 -15.71 -2.01
C LEU A 165 18.86 -16.70 -2.49
N CYS A 166 19.05 -17.26 -3.68
CA CYS A 166 18.23 -18.38 -4.13
C CYS A 166 18.69 -19.68 -3.47
N GLN A 167 17.86 -20.73 -3.55
CA GLN A 167 18.19 -22.03 -2.96
C GLN A 167 19.53 -22.59 -3.48
N LEU A 168 19.77 -22.49 -4.79
CA LEU A 168 21.01 -22.97 -5.41
C LEU A 168 22.24 -22.26 -4.86
N ASP A 169 22.21 -20.93 -4.77
CA ASP A 169 23.34 -20.14 -4.28
C ASP A 169 23.53 -20.25 -2.76
N TYR A 170 22.47 -20.56 -2.01
CA TYR A 170 22.51 -20.78 -0.57
C TYR A 170 23.11 -22.16 -0.22
N GLU A 171 22.62 -23.23 -0.86
CA GLU A 171 23.04 -24.61 -0.61
C GLU A 171 24.36 -24.95 -1.32
N GLY A 172 24.58 -24.40 -2.52
CA GLY A 172 25.67 -24.76 -3.42
C GLY A 172 26.88 -23.82 -3.35
N GLY A 173 27.15 -23.20 -2.20
CA GLY A 173 28.21 -22.20 -2.00
C GLY A 173 29.43 -22.38 -2.90
N HIS A 174 29.48 -21.57 -3.98
CA HIS A 174 30.56 -21.51 -4.98
C HIS A 174 30.88 -22.80 -5.75
N LEU A 175 30.07 -23.12 -6.76
CA LEU A 175 30.54 -23.80 -7.98
C LEU A 175 30.03 -23.09 -9.23
N ASN A 176 30.64 -21.94 -9.56
CA ASN A 176 31.23 -21.65 -10.87
C ASN A 176 31.40 -20.14 -11.05
N GLY A 177 32.67 -19.72 -11.11
CA GLY A 177 33.03 -18.35 -11.46
C GLY A 177 32.67 -18.00 -12.90
N VAL A 178 32.63 -16.68 -13.11
CA VAL A 178 32.82 -15.97 -14.39
C VAL A 178 31.72 -16.21 -15.44
N ARG A 179 30.94 -15.14 -15.69
CA ARG A 179 31.06 -14.38 -16.93
C ARG A 179 30.46 -12.99 -16.79
#